data_AF-A0A5A5T7P9-F1
#
_entry.id   AF-A0A5A5T7P9-F1
#
_cell.length_a   1.000
_cell.length_b   1.000
_cell.length_c   1.000
_cell.angle_alpha   90.00
_cell.angle_beta   90.00
_cell.angle_gamma   90.00
#
_symmetry.space_group_name_H-M   'P 1'
#
loop_
_entity.id
_entity.type
_entity.pdbx_description
1 polymer ?
#
loop_
_entity_poly.entity_id
_entity_poly.type
_entity_poly.pdbx_seq_one_letter_code
_entity_poly.pdbx_strand_id
1 'polypeptide(L)'
;MKRRFPGMFAIICVLILVLVLLGIGTSAYTEQSTLARIGNVKAANTLAARIYLTHDALVQRFQQEINRQLPQLKKNAINNVTGGASASSQGWEGQLVNALIDPSVTLSTLTPESNGLNAGLTLSLYPGDSTPTTSHMLITFHILNGSNIQVSSQALPGSQALITGPITTLQVPIGTLTTIQTTPNCGDANLKLGLQLPLQHSQTQGMLNSTHPQYIQTIQTIQDSQTRPRYATLSMQTSRRNNLASQTALPAGVEIPFSSLSSLAAGIGTIKLNSSLEVNNIQLGIQNNQLAVTADIVALVFGKPTLKLGTTTTLIDPQALNGKLALHVAKTTLNVLIFSFPEDSYNQQIQQMLSQQVGNVLNGKFNVSAVKLGPDPHLPCAATDSMILTGTTTIN
;
A
#
# COMPACT_ATOMS: atom_id res chain seq x y z
N MET A 1 -52.15 15.69 -61.47
CA MET A 1 -50.82 15.16 -61.80
C MET A 1 -49.76 15.92 -61.01
N LYS A 2 -49.17 15.30 -59.98
CA LYS A 2 -48.15 15.90 -59.09
C LYS A 2 -46.78 15.31 -59.46
N ARG A 3 -45.87 16.12 -60.00
CA ARG A 3 -44.45 15.75 -60.18
C ARG A 3 -43.64 16.30 -59.00
N ARG A 4 -42.83 15.42 -58.41
CA ARG A 4 -42.00 15.61 -57.22
C ARG A 4 -40.66 16.26 -57.61
N PHE A 5 -40.16 17.19 -56.79
CA PHE A 5 -38.80 17.74 -56.82
C PHE A 5 -37.97 17.09 -55.68
N PRO A 6 -37.28 15.96 -55.91
CA PRO A 6 -36.40 15.36 -54.89
C PRO A 6 -34.97 15.94 -54.89
N GLY A 7 -34.55 16.68 -55.93
CA GLY A 7 -33.17 17.14 -56.07
C GLY A 7 -32.79 18.39 -55.26
N MET A 8 -33.76 19.28 -54.99
CA MET A 8 -33.48 20.58 -54.35
C MET A 8 -33.21 20.44 -52.84
N PHE A 9 -33.81 19.44 -52.19
CA PHE A 9 -33.66 19.19 -50.76
C PHE A 9 -32.28 18.59 -50.42
N ALA A 10 -31.72 17.77 -51.31
CA ALA A 10 -30.39 17.20 -51.12
C ALA A 10 -29.27 18.24 -51.22
N ILE A 11 -29.42 19.22 -52.12
CA ILE A 11 -28.44 20.31 -52.31
C ILE A 11 -28.47 21.27 -51.10
N ILE A 12 -29.65 21.55 -50.54
CA ILE A 12 -29.80 22.39 -49.34
C ILE A 12 -29.19 21.71 -48.09
N CYS A 13 -29.35 20.39 -47.93
CA CYS A 13 -28.75 19.65 -46.81
C CYS A 13 -27.21 19.62 -46.86
N VAL A 14 -26.60 19.52 -48.05
CA VAL A 14 -25.14 19.54 -48.20
C VAL A 14 -24.58 20.95 -47.98
N LEU A 15 -25.29 22.00 -48.41
CA LEU A 15 -24.88 23.39 -48.19
C LEU A 15 -24.91 23.77 -46.70
N ILE A 16 -25.90 23.26 -45.94
CA ILE A 16 -25.99 23.46 -44.49
C ILE A 16 -24.87 22.69 -43.75
N LEU A 17 -24.50 21.49 -44.21
CA LEU A 17 -23.40 20.72 -43.62
C LEU A 17 -22.03 21.42 -43.83
N VAL A 18 -21.82 22.06 -44.98
CA VAL A 18 -20.59 22.82 -45.27
C VAL A 18 -20.54 24.16 -44.53
N LEU A 19 -21.68 24.83 -44.33
CA LEU A 19 -21.77 26.05 -43.52
C LEU A 19 -21.58 25.79 -42.01
N VAL A 20 -21.98 24.62 -41.50
CA VAL A 20 -21.69 24.18 -40.11
C VAL A 20 -20.21 23.80 -39.91
N LEU A 21 -19.50 23.41 -40.98
CA LEU A 21 -18.07 23.09 -40.94
C LEU A 21 -17.15 24.33 -41.03
N LEU A 22 -17.66 25.52 -41.39
CA LEU A 22 -16.85 26.73 -41.62
C LEU A 22 -17.12 27.91 -40.66
N GLY A 23 -18.10 27.82 -39.77
CA GLY A 23 -18.26 28.72 -38.63
C GLY A 23 -18.69 27.89 -37.43
N ILE A 24 -17.92 27.79 -36.35
CA ILE A 24 -17.78 28.85 -35.34
C ILE A 24 -16.39 28.69 -34.70
N GLY A 25 -15.55 29.70 -34.90
CA GLY A 25 -14.46 29.97 -33.99
C GLY A 25 -15.03 30.63 -32.73
N THR A 26 -14.94 29.94 -31.61
CA THR A 26 -14.88 30.57 -30.29
C THR A 26 -13.86 29.79 -29.47
N SER A 27 -12.79 30.48 -29.12
CA SER A 27 -11.74 30.08 -28.20
C SER A 27 -12.35 29.77 -26.84
N ALA A 28 -12.61 28.48 -26.58
CA ALA A 28 -12.74 27.98 -25.23
C ALA A 28 -11.32 27.73 -24.72
N TYR A 29 -10.97 28.39 -23.63
CA TYR A 29 -9.75 28.19 -22.86
C TYR A 29 -9.52 26.69 -22.65
N THR A 30 -8.57 26.11 -23.39
CA THR A 30 -8.01 24.82 -23.03
C THR A 30 -7.21 25.04 -21.76
N GLU A 31 -7.76 24.66 -20.61
CA GLU A 31 -6.93 24.32 -19.46
C GLU A 31 -5.96 23.26 -19.94
N GLN A 32 -4.70 23.65 -19.99
CA GLN A 32 -3.61 22.85 -20.50
C GLN A 32 -3.29 21.78 -19.46
N SER A 33 -4.11 20.73 -19.45
CA SER A 33 -3.86 19.52 -18.68
C SER A 33 -2.56 18.91 -19.19
N THR A 34 -1.53 18.83 -18.34
CA THR A 34 -0.35 18.00 -18.60
C THR A 34 -0.74 16.54 -18.52
N LEU A 35 -1.39 16.03 -19.57
CA LEU A 35 -1.45 14.61 -19.87
C LEU A 35 -0.02 14.20 -20.25
N ALA A 36 0.71 13.61 -19.29
CA ALA A 36 1.98 12.97 -19.58
C ALA A 36 1.70 11.81 -20.54
N ARG A 37 1.92 12.04 -21.83
CA ARG A 37 1.71 11.06 -22.89
C ARG A 37 2.88 10.08 -22.86
N ILE A 38 2.72 8.97 -22.13
CA ILE A 38 3.75 7.94 -22.05
C ILE A 38 3.56 6.97 -23.22
N GLY A 39 4.52 6.93 -24.14
CA GLY A 39 4.53 5.96 -25.23
C GLY A 39 4.69 4.52 -24.71
N ASN A 40 4.10 3.55 -25.43
CA ASN A 40 4.18 2.09 -25.26
C ASN A 40 5.04 1.59 -24.09
N VAL A 41 4.53 1.70 -22.86
CA VAL A 41 5.14 1.05 -21.70
C VAL A 41 4.79 -0.43 -21.79
N LYS A 42 5.76 -1.32 -21.57
CA LYS A 42 5.50 -2.76 -21.51
C LYS A 42 4.84 -3.09 -20.17
N ALA A 43 3.84 -3.97 -20.17
CA ALA A 43 3.21 -4.51 -18.96
C ALA A 43 4.27 -4.95 -17.94
N ALA A 44 4.23 -4.42 -16.73
CA ALA A 44 5.16 -4.78 -15.68
C ALA A 44 4.63 -5.96 -14.87
N ASN A 45 5.46 -6.97 -14.62
CA ASN A 45 5.10 -8.12 -13.75
C ASN A 45 5.17 -7.78 -12.26
N THR A 46 5.71 -6.61 -11.92
CA THR A 46 5.86 -6.11 -10.56
C THR A 46 5.49 -4.63 -10.49
N LEU A 47 4.98 -4.22 -9.34
CA LEU A 47 4.64 -2.85 -9.00
C LEU A 47 5.67 -2.33 -8.01
N ALA A 48 6.37 -1.24 -8.33
CA ALA A 48 7.22 -0.61 -7.32
C ALA A 48 6.34 0.14 -6.31
N ALA A 49 6.62 -0.06 -5.03
CA ALA A 49 5.94 0.62 -3.93
C ALA A 49 6.97 1.04 -2.89
N ARG A 50 6.60 2.01 -2.05
CA ARG A 50 7.40 2.40 -0.88
C ARG A 50 6.52 2.32 0.34
N ILE A 51 6.94 1.59 1.36
CA ILE A 51 6.28 1.58 2.67
C ILE A 51 7.02 2.55 3.58
N TYR A 52 6.27 3.43 4.22
CA TYR A 52 6.75 4.36 5.22
C TYR A 52 6.28 3.91 6.59
N LEU A 53 7.24 3.65 7.48
CA LEU A 53 6.98 3.35 8.88
C LEU A 53 7.07 4.64 9.69
N THR A 54 6.03 4.88 10.47
CA THR A 54 5.91 6.08 11.29
C THR A 54 6.84 6.00 12.51
N HIS A 55 7.19 7.16 13.06
CA HIS A 55 7.92 7.27 14.32
C HIS A 55 7.24 6.43 15.42
N ASP A 56 5.94 6.61 15.62
CA ASP A 56 5.18 5.91 16.65
C ASP A 56 5.18 4.39 16.48
N ALA A 57 5.02 3.91 15.23
CA ALA A 57 5.09 2.48 14.93
C ALA A 57 6.47 1.89 15.30
N LEU A 58 7.54 2.62 14.99
CA LEU A 58 8.89 2.19 15.33
C LEU A 58 9.14 2.28 16.83
N VAL A 59 8.74 3.36 17.52
CA VAL A 59 8.87 3.49 18.99
C VAL A 59 8.18 2.32 19.69
N GLN A 60 6.93 2.02 19.33
CA GLN A 60 6.19 0.89 19.91
C GLN A 60 6.92 -0.43 19.65
N ARG A 61 7.40 -0.66 18.42
CA ARG A 61 8.07 -1.90 18.07
C ARG A 61 9.41 -2.07 18.80
N PHE A 62 10.20 -1.01 18.91
CA PHE A 62 11.46 -1.01 19.64
C PHE A 62 11.23 -1.24 21.14
N GLN A 63 10.26 -0.57 21.75
CA GLN A 63 9.95 -0.78 23.16
C GLN A 63 9.43 -2.18 23.45
N GLN A 64 8.60 -2.76 22.56
CA GLN A 64 8.17 -4.16 22.66
C GLN A 64 9.36 -5.12 22.64
N GLU A 65 10.32 -4.89 21.74
CA GLU A 65 11.51 -5.74 21.63
C GLU A 65 12.43 -5.61 22.85
N ILE A 66 12.61 -4.38 23.37
CA ILE A 66 13.31 -4.14 24.63
C ILE A 66 12.64 -4.93 25.77
N ASN A 67 11.33 -4.80 25.93
CA ASN A 67 10.57 -5.49 26.96
C ASN A 67 10.63 -7.02 26.80
N ARG A 68 10.76 -7.52 25.57
CA ARG A 68 10.90 -8.96 25.27
C ARG A 68 12.28 -9.49 25.67
N GLN A 69 13.34 -8.72 25.46
CA GLN A 69 14.72 -9.15 25.74
C GLN A 69 15.13 -8.92 27.21
N LEU A 70 14.57 -7.90 27.85
CA LEU A 70 14.97 -7.45 29.20
C LEU A 70 14.95 -8.55 30.28
N PRO A 71 13.95 -9.46 30.37
CA PRO A 71 13.95 -10.49 31.41
C PRO A 71 15.14 -11.46 31.31
N GLN A 72 15.58 -11.80 30.10
CA GLN A 72 16.75 -12.66 29.91
C GLN A 72 18.05 -11.91 30.22
N LEU A 73 18.15 -10.64 29.81
CA LEU A 73 19.30 -9.80 30.13
C LEU A 73 19.44 -9.60 31.64
N LYS A 74 18.34 -9.33 32.36
CA LYS A 74 18.30 -9.26 33.83
C LYS A 74 18.82 -10.56 34.44
N LYS A 75 18.28 -11.71 34.02
CA LYS A 75 18.71 -13.01 34.54
C LYS A 75 20.21 -13.26 34.33
N ASN A 76 20.74 -12.95 33.16
CA ASN A 76 22.15 -13.13 32.85
C ASN A 76 23.05 -12.19 33.66
N ALA A 77 22.65 -10.92 33.81
CA ALA A 77 23.38 -9.95 34.61
C ALA A 77 23.45 -10.39 36.08
N ILE A 78 22.33 -10.81 36.66
CA ILE A 78 22.27 -11.31 38.04
C ILE A 78 23.14 -12.55 38.19
N ASN A 79 23.03 -13.52 37.28
CA ASN A 79 23.86 -14.73 37.30
C ASN A 79 25.36 -14.42 37.23
N ASN A 80 25.78 -13.41 36.47
CA ASN A 80 27.17 -12.99 36.38
C ASN A 80 27.66 -12.34 37.68
N VAL A 81 26.82 -11.55 38.35
CA VAL A 81 27.14 -10.94 39.65
C VAL A 81 27.25 -12.02 40.73
N THR A 82 26.30 -12.96 40.77
CA THR A 82 26.28 -14.02 41.79
C THR A 82 27.21 -15.20 41.47
N GLY A 83 27.69 -15.31 40.23
CA GLY A 83 28.54 -16.43 39.78
C GLY A 83 29.92 -16.46 40.43
N GLY A 84 30.38 -15.33 40.99
CA GLY A 84 31.60 -15.24 41.80
C GLY A 84 31.41 -15.61 43.27
N ALA A 85 30.16 -15.82 43.72
CA ALA A 85 29.85 -16.14 45.11
C ALA A 85 30.11 -17.61 45.43
N SER A 86 30.50 -17.90 46.67
CA SER A 86 30.70 -19.27 47.15
C SER A 86 29.39 -20.06 47.13
N ALA A 87 29.45 -21.39 46.94
CA ALA A 87 28.25 -22.23 46.87
C ALA A 87 27.32 -22.11 48.10
N SER A 88 27.84 -21.69 49.26
CA SER A 88 27.06 -21.43 50.47
C SER A 88 26.35 -20.07 50.51
N SER A 89 26.70 -19.13 49.64
CA SER A 89 26.17 -17.75 49.63
C SER A 89 25.28 -17.43 48.43
N GLN A 90 25.43 -18.16 47.32
CA GLN A 90 24.66 -17.96 46.08
C GLN A 90 23.13 -17.90 46.27
N GLY A 91 22.58 -18.67 47.22
CA GLY A 91 21.13 -18.73 47.44
C GLY A 91 20.52 -17.43 47.97
N TRP A 92 21.11 -16.86 49.03
CA TRP A 92 20.59 -15.63 49.64
C TRP A 92 21.09 -14.38 48.89
N GLU A 93 22.31 -14.40 48.36
CA GLU A 93 22.83 -13.29 47.54
C GLU A 93 22.02 -13.13 46.25
N GLY A 94 21.64 -14.23 45.59
CA GLY A 94 20.77 -14.17 44.43
C GLY A 94 19.36 -13.64 44.73
N GLN A 95 18.83 -13.91 45.93
CA GLN A 95 17.55 -13.35 46.37
C GLN A 95 17.68 -11.85 46.67
N LEU A 96 18.76 -11.44 47.35
CA LEU A 96 19.03 -10.04 47.66
C LEU A 96 19.25 -9.21 46.39
N VAL A 97 20.05 -9.71 45.45
CA VAL A 97 20.32 -9.05 44.17
C VAL A 97 19.04 -8.94 43.33
N ASN A 98 18.21 -9.99 43.27
CA ASN A 98 16.91 -9.91 42.59
C ASN A 98 15.93 -8.92 43.23
N ALA A 99 16.00 -8.73 44.54
CA ALA A 99 15.15 -7.79 45.27
C ALA A 99 15.63 -6.33 45.15
N LEU A 100 16.94 -6.10 45.06
CA LEU A 100 17.54 -4.76 44.99
C LEU A 100 17.74 -4.25 43.56
N ILE A 101 17.94 -5.15 42.59
CA ILE A 101 18.21 -4.81 41.19
C ILE A 101 17.00 -5.20 40.34
N ASP A 102 16.24 -4.19 39.92
CA ASP A 102 15.12 -4.33 39.00
C ASP A 102 15.30 -3.41 37.79
N PRO A 103 16.20 -3.79 36.86
CA PRO A 103 16.59 -2.92 35.78
C PRO A 103 15.45 -2.75 34.79
N SER A 104 15.15 -1.50 34.43
CA SER A 104 14.22 -1.15 33.38
C SER A 104 14.96 -0.39 32.28
N VAL A 105 14.64 -0.68 31.03
CA VAL A 105 15.16 0.06 29.87
C VAL A 105 13.98 0.66 29.12
N THR A 106 14.06 1.96 28.87
CA THR A 106 13.05 2.70 28.11
C THR A 106 13.69 3.39 26.93
N LEU A 107 12.98 3.40 25.80
CA LEU A 107 13.37 4.19 24.63
C LEU A 107 13.01 5.65 24.89
N SER A 108 14.01 6.52 25.04
CA SER A 108 13.84 7.94 25.32
C SER A 108 13.80 8.80 24.06
N THR A 109 14.57 8.43 23.03
CA THR A 109 14.57 9.12 21.73
C THR A 109 14.66 8.15 20.57
N LEU A 110 14.04 8.48 19.43
CA LEU A 110 14.21 7.75 18.17
C LEU A 110 14.18 8.71 16.99
N THR A 111 15.33 9.16 16.53
CA THR A 111 15.44 10.17 15.48
C THR A 111 16.11 9.62 14.21
N PRO A 112 15.62 9.97 13.02
CA PRO A 112 16.25 9.54 11.78
C PRO A 112 17.54 10.32 11.49
N GLU A 113 18.62 9.60 11.26
CA GLU A 113 19.91 10.12 10.80
C GLU A 113 20.25 9.54 9.42
N SER A 114 21.30 10.03 8.75
CA SER A 114 21.64 9.65 7.38
C SER A 114 21.91 8.14 7.19
N ASN A 115 22.35 7.45 8.24
CA ASN A 115 22.79 6.05 8.19
C ASN A 115 21.98 5.12 9.10
N GLY A 116 20.91 5.59 9.74
CA GLY A 116 20.17 4.79 10.72
C GLY A 116 19.29 5.64 11.63
N LEU A 117 18.74 5.00 12.65
CA LEU A 117 17.97 5.69 13.68
C LEU A 117 18.83 5.86 14.92
N ASN A 118 18.97 7.09 15.42
CA ASN A 118 19.56 7.34 16.72
C ASN A 118 18.53 7.04 17.80
N ALA A 119 18.73 5.91 18.48
CA ALA A 119 17.93 5.42 19.58
C ALA A 119 18.60 5.79 20.91
N GLY A 120 17.95 6.65 21.68
CA GLY A 120 18.32 6.93 23.07
C GLY A 120 17.66 5.89 23.97
N LEU A 121 18.44 5.18 24.75
CA LEU A 121 17.98 4.20 25.72
C LEU A 121 18.33 4.66 27.12
N THR A 122 17.33 4.79 27.97
CA THR A 122 17.50 5.14 29.38
C THR A 122 17.36 3.88 30.23
N LEU A 123 18.46 3.50 30.87
CA LEU A 123 18.57 2.41 31.82
C LEU A 123 18.42 2.96 33.25
N SER A 124 17.49 2.39 34.01
CA SER A 124 17.35 2.58 35.45
C SER A 124 17.57 1.25 36.14
N LEU A 125 18.35 1.19 37.22
CA LEU A 125 18.70 -0.09 37.86
C LEU A 125 17.68 -0.56 38.90
N TYR A 126 16.87 0.37 39.42
CA TYR A 126 15.84 0.12 40.43
C TYR A 126 14.75 1.20 40.36
N PRO A 127 13.55 0.95 40.92
CA PRO A 127 12.49 1.93 40.96
C PRO A 127 12.93 3.20 41.74
N GLY A 128 12.85 4.36 41.10
CA GLY A 128 13.26 5.64 41.71
C GLY A 128 14.75 5.96 41.62
N ASP A 129 15.50 5.28 40.74
CA ASP A 129 16.90 5.61 40.43
C ASP A 129 17.07 7.11 40.14
N SER A 130 17.84 7.80 40.99
CA SER A 130 18.07 9.24 40.90
C SER A 130 19.05 9.61 39.77
N THR A 131 19.76 8.64 39.21
CA THR A 131 20.80 8.83 38.20
C THR A 131 20.70 7.79 37.08
N PRO A 132 19.56 7.74 36.36
CA PRO A 132 19.41 6.81 35.26
C PRO A 132 20.45 7.10 34.17
N THR A 133 21.01 6.04 33.59
CA THR A 133 22.04 6.17 32.55
C THR A 133 21.38 6.16 31.19
N THR A 134 21.60 7.23 30.40
CA THR A 134 21.13 7.28 29.01
C THR A 134 22.28 7.02 28.05
N SER A 135 22.06 6.13 27.09
CA SER A 135 23.00 5.84 26.02
C SER A 135 22.36 6.01 24.65
N HIS A 136 23.11 6.56 23.71
CA HIS A 136 22.68 6.70 22.33
C HIS A 136 23.32 5.63 21.44
N MET A 137 22.48 4.97 20.67
CA MET A 137 22.88 3.91 19.75
C MET A 137 22.37 4.21 18.35
N LEU A 138 23.22 4.05 17.36
CA LEU A 138 22.86 4.07 15.96
C LEU A 138 22.30 2.70 15.57
N ILE A 139 21.03 2.68 15.18
CA ILE A 139 20.34 1.50 14.70
C ILE A 139 20.37 1.48 13.18
N THR A 140 21.01 0.47 12.61
CA THR A 140 21.16 0.31 11.17
C THR A 140 20.31 -0.85 10.65
N PHE A 141 19.94 -0.75 9.37
CA PHE A 141 19.07 -1.72 8.69
C PHE A 141 19.77 -2.24 7.44
N HIS A 142 19.94 -3.55 7.35
CA HIS A 142 20.55 -4.21 6.21
C HIS A 142 19.61 -5.26 5.63
N ILE A 143 19.41 -5.23 4.31
CA ILE A 143 18.60 -6.24 3.62
C ILE A 143 19.40 -7.55 3.59
N LEU A 144 18.89 -8.58 4.25
CA LEU A 144 19.48 -9.93 4.19
C LEU A 144 19.03 -10.66 2.93
N ASN A 145 17.74 -10.52 2.59
CA ASN A 145 17.13 -11.09 1.40
C ASN A 145 15.85 -10.33 1.05
N GLY A 146 15.08 -10.82 0.07
CA GLY A 146 13.85 -10.19 -0.41
C GLY A 146 12.75 -9.95 0.63
N SER A 147 12.80 -10.54 1.82
CA SER A 147 11.77 -10.35 2.86
C SER A 147 12.31 -10.10 4.26
N ASN A 148 13.62 -10.17 4.47
CA ASN A 148 14.24 -10.07 5.79
C ASN A 148 15.21 -8.89 5.88
N ILE A 149 15.09 -8.15 6.98
CA ILE A 149 15.93 -7.01 7.33
C ILE A 149 16.68 -7.36 8.62
N GLN A 150 18.01 -7.35 8.59
CA GLN A 150 18.81 -7.38 9.81
C GLN A 150 18.83 -5.99 10.43
N VAL A 151 18.47 -5.93 11.71
CA VAL A 151 18.58 -4.73 12.53
C VAL A 151 19.80 -4.89 13.42
N SER A 152 20.72 -3.93 13.34
CA SER A 152 21.96 -3.92 14.11
C SER A 152 22.07 -2.62 14.91
N SER A 153 22.80 -2.68 16.02
CA SER A 153 23.10 -1.52 16.86
C SER A 153 24.59 -1.27 16.94
N GLN A 154 24.98 0.00 16.97
CA GLN A 154 26.31 0.46 17.32
C GLN A 154 26.20 1.65 18.27
N ALA A 155 27.01 1.69 19.32
CA ALA A 155 27.07 2.87 20.19
C ALA A 155 27.57 4.09 19.42
N LEU A 156 26.92 5.23 19.62
CA LEU A 156 27.41 6.50 19.07
C LEU A 156 28.65 6.98 19.84
N PRO A 157 29.54 7.76 19.21
CA PRO A 157 30.72 8.31 19.89
C PRO A 157 30.36 9.04 21.19
N GLY A 158 31.04 8.68 22.28
CA GLY A 158 30.78 9.25 23.62
C GLY A 158 29.65 8.57 24.41
N SER A 159 28.92 7.60 23.83
CA SER A 159 27.91 6.81 24.52
C SER A 159 28.44 5.43 24.97
N GLN A 160 27.92 4.92 26.08
CA GLN A 160 28.24 3.56 26.55
C GLN A 160 27.43 2.52 25.77
N ALA A 161 28.07 1.54 25.15
CA ALA A 161 27.35 0.50 24.42
C ALA A 161 26.48 -0.36 25.34
N LEU A 162 25.16 -0.27 25.20
CA LEU A 162 24.23 -1.19 25.87
C LEU A 162 24.10 -2.50 25.09
N ILE A 163 24.01 -2.40 23.77
CA ILE A 163 23.94 -3.53 22.83
C ILE A 163 24.70 -3.17 21.56
N THR A 164 25.58 -4.05 21.08
CA THR A 164 26.33 -3.86 19.83
C THR A 164 26.20 -5.10 18.95
N GLY A 165 26.07 -4.89 17.64
CA GLY A 165 25.90 -5.96 16.65
C GLY A 165 24.45 -6.25 16.31
N PRO A 166 24.16 -7.40 15.68
CA PRO A 166 22.81 -7.79 15.28
C PRO A 166 21.88 -7.95 16.49
N ILE A 167 20.76 -7.23 16.48
CA ILE A 167 19.76 -7.26 17.57
C ILE A 167 18.62 -8.20 17.22
N THR A 168 18.09 -8.06 16.00
CA THR A 168 16.92 -8.80 15.54
C THR A 168 16.85 -8.84 14.01
N THR A 169 15.95 -9.67 13.49
CA THR A 169 15.58 -9.69 12.08
C THR A 169 14.12 -9.31 11.97
N LEU A 170 13.79 -8.33 11.13
CA LEU A 170 12.42 -7.97 10.79
C LEU A 170 12.02 -8.68 9.50
N GLN A 171 10.84 -9.28 9.51
CA GLN A 171 10.22 -9.88 8.33
C GLN A 171 9.18 -8.94 7.75
N VAL A 172 9.38 -8.55 6.49
CA VAL A 172 8.42 -7.77 5.70
C VAL A 172 7.48 -8.73 4.98
N PRO A 173 6.16 -8.69 5.24
CA PRO A 173 5.25 -9.70 4.73
C PRO A 173 4.76 -9.45 3.30
N ILE A 174 5.23 -8.38 2.65
CA ILE A 174 4.71 -7.91 1.36
C ILE A 174 5.84 -7.66 0.37
N GLY A 175 5.74 -8.30 -0.80
CA GLY A 175 6.64 -8.08 -1.93
C GLY A 175 8.10 -8.45 -1.67
N THR A 176 8.96 -7.94 -2.54
CA THR A 176 10.42 -8.11 -2.48
C THR A 176 11.08 -6.79 -2.09
N LEU A 177 11.82 -6.77 -0.98
CA LEU A 177 12.63 -5.64 -0.53
C LEU A 177 13.71 -5.29 -1.54
N THR A 178 13.82 -4.01 -1.83
CA THR A 178 14.82 -3.45 -2.74
C THR A 178 15.72 -2.44 -2.07
N THR A 179 15.16 -1.61 -1.19
CA THR A 179 15.89 -0.53 -0.52
C THR A 179 15.33 -0.30 0.88
N ILE A 180 16.18 0.21 1.77
CA ILE A 180 15.81 0.70 3.09
C ILE A 180 16.54 2.01 3.30
N GLN A 181 15.81 3.06 3.68
CA GLN A 181 16.36 4.39 3.89
C GLN A 181 15.63 5.04 5.06
N THR A 182 16.36 5.78 5.87
CA THR A 182 15.76 6.70 6.83
C THR A 182 15.19 7.91 6.09
N THR A 183 14.19 8.54 6.68
CA THR A 183 13.50 9.67 6.05
C THR A 183 13.56 10.92 6.93
N PRO A 184 14.75 11.56 7.06
CA PRO A 184 14.81 12.85 7.72
C PRO A 184 13.91 13.83 6.96
N ASN A 185 13.02 14.51 7.68
CA ASN A 185 12.09 15.52 7.17
C ASN A 185 10.90 15.00 6.33
N CYS A 186 10.46 13.75 6.53
CA CYS A 186 9.26 13.23 5.85
C CYS A 186 8.03 13.10 6.77
N GLY A 187 7.67 14.19 7.46
CA GLY A 187 6.51 14.20 8.35
C GLY A 187 6.65 13.16 9.46
N ASP A 188 5.69 12.26 9.57
CA ASP A 188 5.68 11.23 10.62
C ASP A 188 6.55 10.01 10.27
N ALA A 189 7.01 9.90 9.02
CA ALA A 189 7.78 8.76 8.55
C ALA A 189 9.26 8.88 8.93
N ASN A 190 9.77 7.84 9.61
CA ASN A 190 11.19 7.75 9.99
C ASN A 190 11.96 6.71 9.16
N LEU A 191 11.28 5.73 8.58
CA LEU A 191 11.88 4.69 7.75
C LEU A 191 11.05 4.43 6.49
N LYS A 192 11.72 4.36 5.35
CA LYS A 192 11.16 4.03 4.04
C LYS A 192 11.74 2.72 3.53
N LEU A 193 10.86 1.80 3.17
CA LEU A 193 11.17 0.50 2.59
C LEU A 193 10.73 0.50 1.13
N GLY A 194 11.65 0.35 0.19
CA GLY A 194 11.31 0.16 -1.23
C GLY A 194 10.98 -1.30 -1.51
N LEU A 195 9.84 -1.55 -2.15
CA LEU A 195 9.31 -2.88 -2.44
C LEU A 195 8.99 -3.06 -3.93
N GLN A 196 9.09 -4.30 -4.39
CA GLN A 196 8.47 -4.77 -5.62
C GLN A 196 7.33 -5.72 -5.27
N LEU A 197 6.09 -5.31 -5.56
CA LEU A 197 4.91 -6.13 -5.32
C LEU A 197 4.61 -6.95 -6.58
N PRO A 198 4.43 -8.28 -6.49
CA PRO A 198 4.08 -9.07 -7.66
C PRO A 198 2.67 -8.73 -8.14
N LEU A 199 2.51 -8.60 -9.46
CA LEU A 199 1.21 -8.39 -10.10
C LEU A 199 0.68 -9.71 -10.64
N GLN A 200 -0.44 -10.18 -10.07
CA GLN A 200 -1.17 -11.31 -10.63
C GLN A 200 -2.01 -10.81 -11.81
N HIS A 201 -1.51 -11.03 -13.02
CA HIS A 201 -2.29 -10.81 -14.23
C HIS A 201 -3.27 -11.98 -14.38
N SER A 202 -4.47 -11.82 -13.81
CA SER A 202 -5.59 -12.68 -14.18
C SER A 202 -5.85 -12.45 -15.66
N GLN A 203 -5.51 -13.41 -16.52
CA GLN A 203 -5.92 -13.40 -17.93
C GLN A 203 -7.45 -13.43 -17.98
N THR A 204 -8.06 -12.25 -17.92
CA THR A 204 -9.49 -12.08 -18.19
C THR A 204 -9.64 -12.14 -19.70
N GLN A 205 -9.67 -13.36 -20.24
CA GLN A 205 -10.31 -13.59 -21.53
C GLN A 205 -11.79 -13.29 -21.33
N GLY A 206 -12.19 -12.04 -21.58
CA GLY A 206 -13.58 -11.62 -21.52
C GLY A 206 -14.40 -12.34 -22.58
N MET A 207 -15.04 -13.45 -22.21
CA MET A 207 -16.30 -13.84 -22.84
C MET A 207 -17.42 -13.10 -22.10
N LEU A 208 -17.83 -11.99 -22.71
CA LEU A 208 -19.06 -11.28 -22.40
C LEU A 208 -20.24 -12.16 -22.83
N ASN A 209 -20.79 -12.93 -21.89
CA ASN A 209 -22.15 -13.41 -22.00
C ASN A 209 -22.95 -12.98 -20.77
N SER A 210 -23.88 -12.07 -21.02
CA SER A 210 -24.95 -11.69 -20.12
C SER A 210 -25.83 -12.91 -19.83
N THR A 211 -25.61 -13.55 -18.70
CA THR A 211 -26.67 -14.10 -17.87
C THR A 211 -26.18 -14.14 -16.42
N HIS A 212 -26.96 -13.49 -15.55
CA HIS A 212 -26.86 -13.50 -14.09
C HIS A 212 -26.26 -14.80 -13.51
N PRO A 213 -25.38 -14.65 -12.51
CA PRO A 213 -25.61 -15.36 -11.25
C PRO A 213 -25.77 -14.36 -10.12
N GLN A 214 -26.88 -14.52 -9.40
CA GLN A 214 -27.17 -13.83 -8.16
C GLN A 214 -26.02 -14.02 -7.16
N TYR A 215 -25.59 -12.92 -6.56
CA TYR A 215 -24.78 -12.91 -5.36
C TYR A 215 -25.68 -13.38 -4.21
N ILE A 216 -25.71 -14.69 -3.93
CA ILE A 216 -26.27 -15.20 -2.68
C ILE A 216 -25.30 -14.78 -1.57
N GLN A 217 -25.69 -13.74 -0.84
CA GLN A 217 -25.16 -13.45 0.48
C GLN A 217 -25.60 -14.57 1.43
N THR A 218 -24.71 -15.52 1.73
CA THR A 218 -24.90 -16.36 2.91
C THR A 218 -24.47 -15.55 4.13
N ILE A 219 -25.42 -14.78 4.69
CA ILE A 219 -25.30 -14.22 6.03
C ILE A 219 -25.39 -15.41 7.00
N GLN A 220 -24.25 -15.88 7.50
CA GLN A 220 -24.26 -16.72 8.70
C GLN A 220 -24.45 -15.81 9.91
N THR A 221 -25.71 -15.63 10.28
CA THR A 221 -26.14 -15.14 11.59
C THR A 221 -25.63 -16.10 12.65
N ILE A 222 -24.60 -15.68 13.39
CA ILE A 222 -24.23 -16.31 14.66
C ILE A 222 -25.29 -15.86 15.65
N GLN A 223 -26.25 -16.75 15.92
CA GLN A 223 -27.28 -16.55 16.91
C GLN A 223 -26.95 -17.42 18.12
N ASP A 224 -26.58 -16.73 19.21
CA ASP A 224 -26.53 -17.24 20.57
C ASP A 224 -27.85 -17.94 20.91
N SER A 225 -27.78 -19.16 21.45
CA SER A 225 -28.75 -19.73 22.39
C SER A 225 -28.18 -20.97 23.07
N GLN A 226 -28.18 -20.92 24.41
CA GLN A 226 -27.73 -21.92 25.37
C GLN A 226 -28.52 -23.24 25.29
N THR A 227 -27.87 -24.40 25.52
CA THR A 227 -28.12 -25.34 26.66
C THR A 227 -27.32 -26.67 26.53
N ARG A 228 -26.36 -26.88 27.47
CA ARG A 228 -25.79 -28.09 28.17
C ARG A 228 -26.04 -29.55 27.66
N PRO A 229 -25.28 -30.61 28.09
CA PRO A 229 -24.20 -30.68 29.11
C PRO A 229 -22.89 -31.39 28.70
N ARG A 230 -21.93 -31.29 29.63
CA ARG A 230 -20.58 -31.87 29.75
C ARG A 230 -20.42 -33.35 29.37
N TYR A 231 -19.37 -33.64 28.59
CA TYR A 231 -18.41 -34.72 28.88
C TYR A 231 -16.99 -34.23 28.57
N ALA A 232 -16.09 -34.36 29.56
CA ALA A 232 -14.71 -33.95 29.50
C ALA A 232 -13.87 -35.04 28.82
N THR A 233 -13.30 -34.74 27.66
CA THR A 233 -12.19 -35.51 27.09
C THR A 233 -10.90 -34.72 27.27
N LEU A 234 -10.04 -35.23 28.16
CA LEU A 234 -8.66 -34.77 28.31
C LEU A 234 -7.90 -35.05 27.00
N SER A 235 -7.71 -34.04 26.15
CA SER A 235 -6.68 -34.09 25.12
C SER A 235 -5.40 -33.47 25.67
N MET A 236 -4.35 -34.29 25.79
CA MET A 236 -3.01 -33.87 26.17
C MET A 236 -2.53 -32.68 25.32
N GLN A 237 -2.44 -31.52 25.97
CA GLN A 237 -1.69 -30.35 25.47
C GLN A 237 -0.21 -30.72 25.43
N THR A 238 0.29 -31.05 24.23
CA THR A 238 1.71 -30.96 23.96
C THR A 238 2.04 -29.49 23.71
N SER A 239 2.75 -28.90 24.65
CA SER A 239 3.22 -27.52 24.64
C SER A 239 4.17 -27.24 23.47
N ARG A 240 3.64 -27.02 22.26
CA ARG A 240 4.31 -26.17 21.27
C ARG A 240 3.98 -24.72 21.63
N ARG A 241 4.84 -24.11 22.45
CA ARG A 241 4.97 -22.64 22.52
C ARG A 241 5.44 -22.14 21.16
N ASN A 242 4.52 -22.00 20.22
CA ASN A 242 4.64 -20.92 19.24
C ASN A 242 4.41 -19.65 20.05
N ASN A 243 5.48 -18.91 20.32
CA ASN A 243 5.38 -17.51 20.65
C ASN A 243 4.70 -16.83 19.45
N LEU A 244 3.36 -16.81 19.42
CA LEU A 244 2.63 -15.77 18.74
C LEU A 244 3.01 -14.50 19.51
N ALA A 245 4.08 -13.83 19.08
CA ALA A 245 4.18 -12.40 19.29
C ALA A 245 2.84 -11.83 18.79
N SER A 246 2.10 -11.18 19.68
CA SER A 246 0.86 -10.51 19.35
C SER A 246 1.11 -9.64 18.11
N GLN A 247 0.55 -10.04 16.97
CA GLN A 247 0.69 -9.34 15.70
C GLN A 247 0.01 -7.98 15.86
N THR A 248 0.77 -7.00 16.34
CA THR A 248 0.27 -5.65 16.55
C THR A 248 0.22 -4.99 15.18
N ALA A 249 -0.97 -4.60 14.75
CA ALA A 249 -1.15 -3.83 13.53
C ALA A 249 -0.51 -2.45 13.75
N LEU A 250 0.50 -2.12 12.95
CA LEU A 250 1.27 -0.89 13.04
C LEU A 250 0.77 0.10 11.98
N PRO A 251 0.57 1.39 12.32
CA PRO A 251 0.23 2.41 11.34
C PRO A 251 1.38 2.58 10.34
N ALA A 252 1.05 2.57 9.05
CA ALA A 252 2.01 2.75 7.98
C ALA A 252 1.37 3.44 6.77
N GLY A 253 2.20 4.11 5.99
CA GLY A 253 1.83 4.64 4.68
C GLY A 253 2.43 3.79 3.56
N VAL A 254 1.70 3.61 2.46
CA VAL A 254 2.22 2.99 1.24
C VAL A 254 2.09 3.99 0.11
N GLU A 255 3.22 4.33 -0.52
CA GLU A 255 3.26 5.12 -1.74
C GLU A 255 3.41 4.19 -2.93
N ILE A 256 2.52 4.35 -3.91
CA ILE A 256 2.64 3.76 -5.24
C ILE A 256 2.97 4.91 -6.20
N PRO A 257 4.21 4.99 -6.70
CA PRO A 257 4.60 6.03 -7.64
C PRO A 257 3.79 5.97 -8.94
N PHE A 258 3.53 7.12 -9.55
CA PHE A 258 2.78 7.20 -10.80
C PHE A 258 3.38 6.35 -11.91
N SER A 259 4.72 6.27 -12.00
CA SER A 259 5.41 5.40 -12.96
C SER A 259 4.96 3.93 -12.83
N SER A 260 4.74 3.45 -11.61
CA SER A 260 4.27 2.08 -11.35
C SER A 260 2.77 1.93 -11.64
N LEU A 261 1.96 2.95 -11.32
CA LEU A 261 0.55 2.98 -11.72
C LEU A 261 0.37 2.97 -13.25
N SER A 262 1.22 3.70 -13.98
CA SER A 262 1.19 3.72 -15.44
C SER A 262 1.55 2.37 -16.06
N SER A 263 2.44 1.60 -15.43
CA SER A 263 2.79 0.24 -15.87
C SER A 263 1.64 -0.76 -15.66
N LEU A 264 0.74 -0.53 -14.69
CA LEU A 264 -0.50 -1.30 -14.55
C LEU A 264 -1.40 -1.07 -15.75
N ALA A 265 -1.61 0.18 -16.16
CA ALA A 265 -2.46 0.52 -17.29
C ALA A 265 -1.94 -0.09 -18.60
N ALA A 266 -0.62 -0.11 -18.80
CA ALA A 266 0.01 -0.82 -19.91
C ALA A 266 -0.19 -2.36 -19.88
N GLY A 267 -0.44 -2.94 -18.70
CA GLY A 267 -0.80 -4.34 -18.51
C GLY A 267 -2.26 -4.66 -18.82
N ILE A 268 -3.14 -3.65 -18.81
CA ILE A 268 -4.51 -3.76 -19.30
C ILE A 268 -4.41 -3.75 -20.83
N GLY A 269 -4.32 -4.95 -21.43
CA GLY A 269 -4.28 -5.11 -22.88
C GLY A 269 -5.59 -4.67 -23.56
N THR A 270 -5.80 -5.12 -24.78
CA THR A 270 -7.04 -4.85 -25.52
C THR A 270 -8.27 -5.40 -24.79
N ILE A 271 -9.28 -4.54 -24.57
CA ILE A 271 -10.57 -4.94 -23.99
C ILE A 271 -11.59 -5.01 -25.11
N LYS A 272 -12.14 -6.19 -25.39
CA LYS A 272 -13.25 -6.33 -26.34
C LYS A 272 -14.54 -5.84 -25.68
N LEU A 273 -15.19 -4.84 -26.27
CA LEU A 273 -16.50 -4.37 -25.81
C LEU A 273 -17.63 -5.22 -26.40
N ASN A 274 -17.49 -5.61 -27.66
CA ASN A 274 -18.40 -6.52 -28.36
C ASN A 274 -17.71 -7.11 -29.61
N SER A 275 -18.47 -7.76 -30.50
CA SER A 275 -17.95 -8.35 -31.75
C SER A 275 -17.43 -7.32 -32.77
N SER A 276 -17.72 -6.04 -32.59
CA SER A 276 -17.44 -4.97 -33.54
C SER A 276 -16.61 -3.82 -32.95
N LEU A 277 -16.33 -3.82 -31.64
CA LEU A 277 -15.64 -2.75 -30.93
C LEU A 277 -14.64 -3.30 -29.92
N GLU A 278 -13.47 -2.70 -29.89
CA GLU A 278 -12.45 -2.92 -28.87
C GLU A 278 -11.86 -1.61 -28.35
N VAL A 279 -11.35 -1.66 -27.12
CA VAL A 279 -10.63 -0.58 -26.47
C VAL A 279 -9.15 -0.90 -26.47
N ASN A 280 -8.35 0.01 -27.02
CA ASN A 280 -6.90 -0.11 -27.15
C ASN A 280 -6.18 1.12 -26.60
N ASN A 281 -4.86 1.04 -26.48
CA ASN A 281 -4.00 2.17 -26.13
C ASN A 281 -4.44 2.86 -24.82
N ILE A 282 -4.62 2.04 -23.79
CA ILE A 282 -5.05 2.49 -22.46
C ILE A 282 -3.88 3.25 -21.81
N GLN A 283 -4.14 4.50 -21.43
CA GLN A 283 -3.18 5.41 -20.83
C GLN A 283 -3.71 5.87 -19.48
N LEU A 284 -2.84 5.93 -18.48
CA LEU A 284 -3.16 6.51 -17.18
C LEU A 284 -2.62 7.94 -17.10
N GLY A 285 -3.36 8.80 -16.43
CA GLY A 285 -3.05 10.18 -16.11
C GLY A 285 -3.63 10.57 -14.75
N ILE A 286 -3.38 11.80 -14.33
CA ILE A 286 -4.06 12.43 -13.20
C ILE A 286 -4.77 13.67 -13.74
N GLN A 287 -6.06 13.81 -13.43
CA GLN A 287 -6.86 14.96 -13.81
C GLN A 287 -7.79 15.31 -12.65
N ASN A 288 -7.85 16.59 -12.27
CA ASN A 288 -8.72 17.07 -11.18
C ASN A 288 -8.55 16.31 -9.86
N ASN A 289 -7.32 15.90 -9.54
CA ASN A 289 -7.01 15.10 -8.35
C ASN A 289 -7.67 13.70 -8.34
N GLN A 290 -8.02 13.19 -9.53
CA GLN A 290 -8.53 11.85 -9.79
C GLN A 290 -7.58 11.13 -10.74
N LEU A 291 -7.63 9.79 -10.76
CA LEU A 291 -6.97 9.02 -11.81
C LEU A 291 -7.78 9.15 -13.09
N ALA A 292 -7.12 9.50 -14.19
CA ALA A 292 -7.75 9.56 -15.52
C ALA A 292 -7.23 8.40 -16.37
N VAL A 293 -8.13 7.55 -16.86
CA VAL A 293 -7.82 6.53 -17.86
C VAL A 293 -8.31 7.01 -19.21
N THR A 294 -7.40 7.16 -20.17
CA THR A 294 -7.75 7.49 -21.56
C THR A 294 -7.54 6.28 -22.43
N ALA A 295 -8.47 5.97 -23.32
CA ALA A 295 -8.33 4.84 -24.24
C ALA A 295 -8.98 5.11 -25.59
N ASP A 296 -8.52 4.41 -26.63
CA ASP A 296 -9.04 4.53 -27.99
C ASP A 296 -10.12 3.46 -28.22
N ILE A 297 -11.31 3.86 -28.69
CA ILE A 297 -12.31 2.92 -29.19
C ILE A 297 -12.04 2.66 -30.67
N VAL A 298 -11.86 1.39 -31.02
CA VAL A 298 -11.54 0.94 -32.37
C VAL A 298 -12.62 -0.01 -32.89
N ALA A 299 -13.08 0.23 -34.11
CA ALA A 299 -13.97 -0.64 -34.84
C ALA A 299 -13.23 -1.89 -35.35
N LEU A 300 -13.81 -3.05 -35.10
CA LEU A 300 -13.41 -4.33 -35.61
C LEU A 300 -14.18 -4.66 -36.89
N VAL A 301 -13.47 -4.76 -38.01
CA VAL A 301 -14.04 -5.22 -39.29
C VAL A 301 -13.36 -6.55 -39.62
N PHE A 302 -14.15 -7.62 -39.74
CA PHE A 302 -13.67 -9.00 -39.84
C PHE A 302 -12.71 -9.41 -38.70
N GLY A 303 -12.97 -8.92 -37.49
CA GLY A 303 -12.16 -9.22 -36.30
C GLY A 303 -10.79 -8.53 -36.29
N LYS A 304 -10.54 -7.54 -37.15
CA LYS A 304 -9.31 -6.73 -37.16
C LYS A 304 -9.61 -5.26 -36.82
N PRO A 305 -8.78 -4.60 -36.00
CA PRO A 305 -8.90 -3.17 -35.74
C PRO A 305 -8.68 -2.38 -37.03
N THR A 306 -9.67 -1.58 -37.43
CA THR A 306 -9.65 -0.88 -38.73
C THR A 306 -9.85 0.62 -38.62
N LEU A 307 -10.66 1.11 -37.67
CA LEU A 307 -10.96 2.53 -37.57
C LEU A 307 -11.09 2.98 -36.11
N LYS A 308 -10.33 4.00 -35.72
CA LYS A 308 -10.54 4.68 -34.44
C LYS A 308 -11.84 5.49 -34.53
N LEU A 309 -12.81 5.14 -33.70
CA LEU A 309 -14.12 5.80 -33.65
C LEU A 309 -14.13 6.97 -32.67
N GLY A 310 -13.32 6.90 -31.61
CA GLY A 310 -13.26 7.94 -30.58
C GLY A 310 -12.25 7.63 -29.50
N THR A 311 -12.20 8.51 -28.50
CA THR A 311 -11.40 8.34 -27.28
C THR A 311 -12.31 8.40 -26.08
N THR A 312 -12.19 7.45 -25.16
CA THR A 312 -12.84 7.54 -23.85
C THR A 312 -11.87 8.12 -22.82
N THR A 313 -12.38 8.97 -21.95
CA THR A 313 -11.69 9.42 -20.74
C THR A 313 -12.56 9.05 -19.54
N THR A 314 -12.03 8.18 -18.69
CA THR A 314 -12.66 7.70 -17.47
C THR A 314 -11.96 8.27 -16.26
N LEU A 315 -12.67 9.04 -15.45
CA LEU A 315 -12.19 9.59 -14.18
C LEU A 315 -12.51 8.62 -13.04
N ILE A 316 -11.52 8.33 -12.22
CA ILE A 316 -11.54 7.31 -11.19
C ILE A 316 -11.09 7.91 -9.87
N ASP A 317 -11.93 7.75 -8.86
CA ASP A 317 -11.64 8.08 -7.48
C ASP A 317 -11.11 6.85 -6.75
N PRO A 318 -9.84 6.84 -6.30
CA PRO A 318 -9.35 5.80 -5.44
C PRO A 318 -9.95 5.95 -4.02
N GLN A 319 -10.42 4.86 -3.45
CA GLN A 319 -11.14 4.83 -2.18
C GLN A 319 -10.68 3.67 -1.30
N ALA A 320 -10.83 3.82 0.02
CA ALA A 320 -10.66 2.73 0.96
C ALA A 320 -12.04 2.11 1.25
N LEU A 321 -12.23 0.83 0.92
CA LEU A 321 -13.48 0.11 1.21
C LEU A 321 -13.15 -1.23 1.87
N ASN A 322 -13.73 -1.48 3.05
CA ASN A 322 -13.56 -2.72 3.82
C ASN A 322 -12.09 -3.12 4.03
N GLY A 323 -11.23 -2.13 4.29
CA GLY A 323 -9.80 -2.34 4.50
C GLY A 323 -8.99 -2.60 3.23
N LYS A 324 -9.55 -2.36 2.05
CA LYS A 324 -8.91 -2.58 0.74
C LYS A 324 -8.93 -1.32 -0.09
N LEU A 325 -7.97 -1.21 -1.00
CA LEU A 325 -8.00 -0.24 -2.09
C LEU A 325 -9.10 -0.64 -3.07
N ALA A 326 -10.08 0.23 -3.23
CA ALA A 326 -11.11 0.16 -4.25
C ALA A 326 -10.95 1.35 -5.20
N LEU A 327 -11.36 1.17 -6.45
CA LEU A 327 -11.35 2.22 -7.45
C LEU A 327 -12.81 2.47 -7.81
N HIS A 328 -13.31 3.68 -7.65
CA HIS A 328 -14.66 4.08 -8.03
C HIS A 328 -14.62 4.86 -9.33
N VAL A 329 -15.41 4.46 -10.32
CA VAL A 329 -15.48 5.19 -11.60
C VAL A 329 -16.47 6.34 -11.43
N ALA A 330 -15.96 7.57 -11.38
CA ALA A 330 -16.77 8.77 -11.17
C ALA A 330 -17.53 9.17 -12.45
N LYS A 331 -16.84 9.14 -13.60
CA LYS A 331 -17.40 9.55 -14.89
C LYS A 331 -16.63 8.92 -16.03
N THR A 332 -17.33 8.51 -17.10
CA THR A 332 -16.71 8.21 -18.38
C THR A 332 -17.26 9.15 -19.45
N THR A 333 -16.36 9.75 -20.22
CA THR A 333 -16.71 10.63 -21.34
C THR A 333 -16.17 10.03 -22.63
N LEU A 334 -17.03 9.81 -23.61
CA LEU A 334 -16.65 9.41 -24.96
C LEU A 334 -16.53 10.66 -25.84
N ASN A 335 -15.36 10.87 -26.41
CA ASN A 335 -15.11 11.93 -27.39
C ASN A 335 -15.05 11.34 -28.80
N VAL A 336 -15.95 11.80 -29.67
CA VAL A 336 -15.99 11.47 -31.10
C VAL A 336 -15.87 12.77 -31.87
N LEU A 337 -14.71 12.99 -32.49
CA LEU A 337 -14.38 14.26 -33.17
C LEU A 337 -14.56 15.46 -32.22
N ILE A 338 -15.53 16.33 -32.48
CA ILE A 338 -15.83 17.55 -31.70
C ILE A 338 -16.93 17.33 -30.65
N PHE A 339 -17.51 16.14 -30.57
CA PHE A 339 -18.62 15.83 -29.67
C PHE A 339 -18.16 14.99 -28.48
N SER A 340 -18.67 15.32 -27.29
CA SER A 340 -18.42 14.60 -26.04
C SER A 340 -19.74 14.08 -25.46
N PHE A 341 -19.79 12.79 -25.16
CA PHE A 341 -20.97 12.12 -24.61
C PHE A 341 -20.65 11.47 -23.27
N PRO A 342 -21.49 11.62 -22.24
CA PRO A 342 -21.37 10.82 -21.02
C PRO A 342 -21.72 9.36 -21.35
N GLU A 343 -20.83 8.43 -21.01
CA GLU A 343 -20.97 7.01 -21.33
C GLU A 343 -20.83 6.16 -20.06
N ASP A 344 -21.85 6.20 -19.21
CA ASP A 344 -21.81 5.55 -17.89
C ASP A 344 -22.13 4.04 -17.94
N SER A 345 -22.57 3.55 -19.09
CA SER A 345 -23.00 2.16 -19.34
C SER A 345 -21.92 1.12 -19.00
N TYR A 346 -20.64 1.50 -19.12
CA TYR A 346 -19.49 0.62 -18.86
C TYR A 346 -18.80 0.85 -17.51
N ASN A 347 -19.21 1.86 -16.74
CA ASN A 347 -18.51 2.26 -15.50
C ASN A 347 -18.40 1.11 -14.50
N GLN A 348 -19.48 0.35 -14.29
CA GLN A 348 -19.48 -0.78 -13.35
C GLN A 348 -18.51 -1.89 -13.77
N GLN A 349 -18.42 -2.19 -15.06
CA GLN A 349 -17.53 -3.24 -15.57
C GLN A 349 -16.06 -2.84 -15.44
N ILE A 350 -15.74 -1.59 -15.80
CA ILE A 350 -14.40 -1.01 -15.62
C ILE A 350 -14.02 -1.00 -14.13
N GLN A 351 -14.96 -0.61 -13.27
CA GLN A 351 -14.77 -0.59 -11.82
C GLN A 351 -14.41 -1.98 -11.27
N GLN A 352 -15.14 -3.01 -11.69
CA GLN A 352 -14.89 -4.39 -11.27
C GLN A 352 -13.53 -4.90 -11.73
N MET A 353 -13.19 -4.68 -13.01
CA MET A 353 -11.90 -5.11 -13.57
C MET A 353 -10.71 -4.44 -12.86
N LEU A 354 -10.78 -3.12 -12.67
CA LEU A 354 -9.72 -2.36 -12.01
C LEU A 354 -9.58 -2.75 -10.52
N SER A 355 -10.70 -2.90 -9.82
CA SER A 355 -10.69 -3.31 -8.41
C SER A 355 -10.14 -4.72 -8.23
N GLN A 356 -10.37 -5.63 -9.18
CA GLN A 356 -9.78 -6.98 -9.15
C GLN A 356 -8.26 -6.96 -9.36
N GLN A 357 -7.74 -6.11 -10.25
CA GLN A 357 -6.30 -6.06 -10.52
C GLN A 357 -5.52 -5.36 -9.42
N VAL A 358 -6.02 -4.24 -8.90
CA VAL A 358 -5.29 -3.41 -7.94
C VAL A 358 -5.59 -3.80 -6.49
N GLY A 359 -6.87 -4.09 -6.17
CA GLY A 359 -7.30 -4.39 -4.81
C GLY A 359 -6.75 -5.69 -4.24
N ASN A 360 -6.37 -6.64 -5.10
CA ASN A 360 -5.81 -7.93 -4.66
C ASN A 360 -4.32 -7.87 -4.30
N VAL A 361 -3.56 -6.87 -4.77
CA VAL A 361 -2.11 -6.78 -4.54
C VAL A 361 -1.77 -6.59 -3.05
N LEU A 362 -2.63 -5.88 -2.31
CA LEU A 362 -2.42 -5.56 -0.90
C LEU A 362 -3.32 -6.36 0.06
N ASN A 363 -4.23 -7.17 -0.47
CA ASN A 363 -5.26 -7.85 0.30
C ASN A 363 -4.66 -8.81 1.34
N GLY A 364 -5.10 -8.69 2.59
CA GLY A 364 -4.64 -9.51 3.72
C GLY A 364 -3.21 -9.21 4.20
N LYS A 365 -2.56 -8.19 3.63
CA LYS A 365 -1.18 -7.79 3.96
C LYS A 365 -1.09 -6.36 4.47
N PHE A 366 -1.90 -5.47 3.89
CA PHE A 366 -2.05 -4.10 4.33
C PHE A 366 -3.54 -3.76 4.40
N ASN A 367 -3.99 -3.24 5.54
CA ASN A 367 -5.36 -2.81 5.74
C ASN A 367 -5.46 -1.31 5.42
N VAL A 368 -6.08 -0.96 4.29
CA VAL A 368 -6.20 0.41 3.79
C VAL A 368 -7.34 1.12 4.51
N SER A 369 -7.03 2.22 5.22
CA SER A 369 -8.02 3.07 5.89
C SER A 369 -8.35 4.34 5.11
N ALA A 370 -7.40 4.89 4.36
CA ALA A 370 -7.64 6.01 3.47
C ALA A 370 -6.71 5.97 2.26
N VAL A 371 -7.11 6.68 1.20
CA VAL A 371 -6.36 6.79 -0.05
C VAL A 371 -6.39 8.23 -0.51
N LYS A 372 -5.25 8.72 -0.99
CA LYS A 372 -5.10 10.08 -1.51
C LYS A 372 -4.12 10.09 -2.69
N LEU A 373 -4.30 11.01 -3.62
CA LEU A 373 -3.29 11.33 -4.63
C LEU A 373 -2.46 12.53 -4.18
N GLY A 374 -1.15 12.43 -4.36
CA GLY A 374 -0.18 13.44 -3.96
C GLY A 374 0.19 13.40 -2.48
N PRO A 375 0.96 14.40 -2.02
CA PRO A 375 1.54 14.41 -0.69
C PRO A 375 0.46 14.67 0.38
N ASP A 376 0.77 14.24 1.59
CA ASP A 376 -0.09 14.41 2.75
C ASP A 376 0.69 15.06 3.90
N PRO A 377 0.08 15.81 4.85
CA PRO A 377 0.81 16.41 5.95
C PRO A 377 1.63 15.40 6.78
N HIS A 378 1.16 14.14 6.85
CA HIS A 378 1.88 13.05 7.51
C HIS A 378 3.02 12.46 6.67
N LEU A 379 3.00 12.66 5.35
CA LEU A 379 3.95 12.12 4.34
C LEU A 379 4.27 13.19 3.26
N PRO A 380 4.88 14.32 3.64
CA PRO A 380 5.12 15.44 2.72
C PRO A 380 6.18 15.13 1.65
N CYS A 381 7.02 14.12 1.87
CA CYS A 381 8.07 13.73 0.92
C CYS A 381 7.59 12.82 -0.22
N ALA A 382 6.32 12.39 -0.20
CA ALA A 382 5.71 11.66 -1.30
C ALA A 382 5.70 12.50 -2.59
N ALA A 383 5.80 11.85 -3.75
CA ALA A 383 5.71 12.57 -5.02
C ALA A 383 4.29 13.10 -5.25
N THR A 384 4.18 14.21 -6.00
CA THR A 384 2.89 14.90 -6.23
C THR A 384 1.88 14.09 -7.04
N ASP A 385 2.37 13.16 -7.85
CA ASP A 385 1.62 12.27 -8.70
C ASP A 385 1.48 10.85 -8.12
N SER A 386 2.04 10.59 -6.95
CA SER A 386 1.94 9.28 -6.29
C SER A 386 0.57 9.05 -5.68
N MET A 387 0.16 7.79 -5.60
CA MET A 387 -0.96 7.38 -4.75
C MET A 387 -0.45 6.99 -3.37
N ILE A 388 -1.04 7.57 -2.33
CA ILE A 388 -0.74 7.29 -0.93
C ILE A 388 -1.90 6.52 -0.31
N LEU A 389 -1.58 5.37 0.25
CA LEU A 389 -2.49 4.53 1.01
C LEU A 389 -2.07 4.62 2.48
N THR A 390 -2.96 5.12 3.33
CA THR A 390 -2.75 5.08 4.78
C THR A 390 -3.50 3.89 5.36
N GLY A 391 -2.95 3.29 6.40
CA GLY A 391 -3.52 2.07 6.93
C GLY A 391 -2.64 1.42 7.98
N THR A 392 -2.82 0.12 8.13
CA THR A 392 -2.04 -0.68 9.07
C THR A 392 -1.43 -1.91 8.40
N THR A 393 -0.21 -2.26 8.79
CA THR A 393 0.50 -3.47 8.38
C THR A 393 0.95 -4.25 9.60
N THR A 394 1.25 -5.54 9.43
CA THR A 394 2.03 -6.30 10.40
C THR A 394 3.49 -6.34 9.95
N ILE A 395 4.43 -6.13 10.86
CA ILE A 395 5.87 -6.37 10.63
C ILE A 395 6.35 -7.18 11.82
N ASN A 396 6.91 -8.35 11.53
CA ASN A 396 7.22 -9.36 12.54
C ASN A 396 8.70 -9.50 12.81
#